data_AF-A0A4Z1GVB1-F1
#
_entry.id   AF-A0A4Z1GVB1-F1
#
_cell.length_a   1.000
_cell.length_b   1.000
_cell.length_c   1.000
_cell.angle_alpha   90.00
_cell.angle_beta   90.00
_cell.angle_gamma   90.00
#
_symmetry.space_group_name_H-M   'P 1'
#
loop_
_entity.id
_entity.type
_entity.pdbx_description
1 polymer ?
#
loop_
_entity_poly.entity_id
_entity_poly.type
_entity_poly.pdbx_seq_one_letter_code
_entity_poly.pdbx_strand_id
1 'polypeptide(L)'
;MAAEKQARTGLAVGLNKGHKTEARVSKPKVSRTKGHLSKRTAFVRDIVKEVSGLAPYERRVIELLRNSKDKRARKLAKKRLGTFGRAKAKVDELQGVIAESRRAGH
;
A
#
# COMPACT_ATOMS: atom_id res chain seq x y z
N MET A 1 -8.52 -7.14 16.47
CA MET A 1 -9.77 -7.74 17.00
C MET A 1 -10.34 -8.63 15.91
N ALA A 2 -10.70 -9.87 16.23
CA ALA A 2 -11.35 -10.72 15.23
C ALA A 2 -12.70 -10.10 14.88
N ALA A 3 -12.95 -9.86 13.59
CA ALA A 3 -14.26 -9.40 13.15
C ALA A 3 -15.31 -10.43 13.59
N GLU A 4 -16.31 -9.99 14.35
CA GLU A 4 -17.43 -10.81 14.76
C GLU A 4 -18.17 -11.25 13.49
N LYS A 5 -18.07 -12.54 13.17
CA LYS A 5 -18.75 -13.08 11.99
C LYS A 5 -20.20 -13.37 12.39
N GLN A 6 -21.12 -12.79 11.62
CA GLN A 6 -22.55 -13.00 11.82
C GLN A 6 -22.89 -14.49 11.87
N ALA A 7 -23.73 -14.88 12.84
CA ALA A 7 -24.09 -16.28 13.04
C ALA A 7 -24.79 -16.84 11.79
N ARG A 8 -24.39 -18.05 11.38
CA ARG A 8 -25.02 -18.74 10.26
C ARG A 8 -26.46 -19.10 10.60
N THR A 9 -27.38 -19.01 9.65
CA THR A 9 -28.82 -19.19 9.89
C THR A 9 -29.26 -20.65 9.82
N GLY A 10 -28.44 -21.57 9.31
CA GLY A 10 -28.83 -22.96 9.06
C GLY A 10 -29.58 -23.16 7.74
N LEU A 11 -29.79 -22.10 6.96
CA LEU A 11 -30.46 -22.16 5.67
C LEU A 11 -29.49 -22.54 4.54
N ALA A 12 -29.99 -23.17 3.48
CA ALA A 12 -29.19 -23.55 2.31
C ALA A 12 -28.88 -22.37 1.35
N VAL A 13 -29.64 -21.27 1.46
CA VAL A 13 -29.54 -20.06 0.62
C VAL A 13 -29.58 -18.80 1.48
N GLY A 14 -29.11 -17.67 0.95
CA GLY A 14 -29.00 -16.38 1.67
C GLY A 14 -27.57 -16.00 2.07
N LEU A 15 -27.39 -14.78 2.56
CA LEU A 15 -26.08 -14.19 2.89
C LEU A 15 -25.36 -14.91 4.04
N ASN A 16 -26.11 -15.32 5.07
CA ASN A 16 -25.60 -16.00 6.26
C ASN A 16 -25.90 -17.50 6.26
N LYS A 17 -25.99 -18.09 5.07
CA LYS A 17 -26.32 -19.51 4.89
C LYS A 17 -25.25 -20.46 5.45
N GLY A 18 -25.63 -21.71 5.60
CA GLY A 18 -24.77 -22.81 6.04
C GLY A 18 -25.05 -23.25 7.47
N HIS A 19 -24.38 -24.34 7.87
CA HIS A 19 -24.57 -24.96 9.19
C HIS A 19 -24.20 -23.99 10.32
N LYS A 20 -25.04 -23.94 11.37
CA LYS A 20 -24.79 -23.18 12.59
C LYS A 20 -23.52 -23.71 13.26
N THR A 21 -22.46 -22.92 13.29
CA THR A 21 -21.17 -23.32 13.88
C THR A 21 -20.58 -22.14 14.63
N GLU A 22 -19.95 -22.41 15.76
CA GLU A 22 -19.16 -21.40 16.48
C GLU A 22 -17.77 -21.29 15.86
N ALA A 23 -17.40 -20.07 15.46
CA ALA A 23 -16.10 -19.83 14.83
C ALA A 23 -15.01 -19.64 15.90
N ARG A 24 -14.05 -20.56 15.96
CA ARG A 24 -12.88 -20.43 16.84
C ARG A 24 -11.94 -19.33 16.34
N VAL A 25 -11.56 -18.40 17.21
CA VAL A 25 -10.51 -17.42 16.93
C VAL A 25 -9.15 -18.12 17.07
N SER A 26 -8.46 -18.33 15.95
CA SER A 26 -7.11 -18.91 15.91
C SER A 26 -6.05 -17.82 15.79
N LYS A 27 -4.87 -18.05 16.38
CA LYS A 27 -3.72 -17.16 16.20
C LYS A 27 -3.30 -17.14 14.72
N PRO A 28 -3.00 -15.97 14.13
CA PRO A 28 -2.55 -15.90 12.75
C PRO A 28 -1.22 -16.66 12.59
N LYS A 29 -1.13 -17.48 11.54
CA LYS A 29 0.08 -18.22 11.20
C LYS A 29 1.22 -17.26 10.85
N VAL A 30 2.44 -17.55 11.32
CA VAL A 30 3.66 -16.75 11.07
C VAL A 30 3.93 -16.57 9.57
N SER A 31 3.58 -17.55 8.73
CA SER A 31 3.72 -17.44 7.27
C SER A 31 2.92 -16.28 6.66
N ARG A 32 1.82 -15.84 7.29
CA ARG A 32 1.02 -14.67 6.87
C ARG A 32 1.69 -13.34 7.21
N THR A 33 2.72 -13.35 8.06
CA THR A 33 3.49 -12.16 8.42
C THR A 33 4.59 -11.85 7.39
N LYS A 34 4.86 -12.74 6.43
CA LYS A 34 5.83 -12.49 5.36
C LYS A 34 5.47 -11.23 4.58
N GLY A 35 6.42 -10.29 4.48
CA GLY A 35 6.23 -9.00 3.80
C GLY A 35 5.91 -7.81 4.71
N HIS A 36 5.70 -8.03 6.01
CA HIS A 36 5.56 -6.93 6.97
C HIS A 36 6.88 -6.15 7.09
N LEU A 37 6.78 -4.83 7.18
CA LEU A 37 7.92 -3.96 7.31
C LEU A 37 8.45 -4.02 8.74
N SER A 38 9.70 -4.47 8.91
CA SER A 38 10.39 -4.43 10.21
C SER A 38 11.10 -3.08 10.40
N LYS A 39 11.31 -2.66 11.66
CA LYS A 39 12.04 -1.41 11.98
C LYS A 39 13.43 -1.37 11.34
N ARG A 40 14.17 -2.48 11.40
CA ARG A 40 15.50 -2.62 10.78
C ARG A 40 15.41 -2.49 9.25
N THR A 41 14.45 -3.16 8.62
CA THR A 41 14.30 -3.10 7.16
C THR A 41 13.87 -1.71 6.69
N ALA A 42 13.05 -0.99 7.45
CA ALA A 42 12.70 0.39 7.15
C ALA A 42 13.95 1.28 7.17
N PHE A 43 14.70 1.27 8.27
CA PHE A 43 15.93 2.04 8.44
C PHE A 43 16.95 1.81 7.30
N VAL A 44 17.19 0.55 6.95
CA VAL A 44 18.12 0.21 5.85
C VAL A 44 17.59 0.72 4.51
N ARG A 45 16.28 0.65 4.24
CA ARG A 45 15.69 1.15 2.99
C ARG A 45 15.78 2.66 2.88
N ASP A 46 15.64 3.38 3.99
CA ASP A 46 15.70 4.84 3.99
C ASP A 46 17.12 5.32 3.66
N ILE A 47 18.15 4.72 4.27
CA ILE A 47 19.56 4.98 3.94
C ILE A 47 19.84 4.72 2.45
N VAL A 48 19.39 3.60 1.91
CA VAL A 48 19.63 3.25 0.50
C VAL A 48 18.98 4.26 -0.45
N LYS A 49 17.78 4.75 -0.13
CA LYS A 49 17.08 5.76 -0.93
C LYS A 49 17.79 7.11 -0.91
N GLU A 50 18.32 7.50 0.25
CA GLU A 50 19.10 8.73 0.40
C GLU A 50 20.37 8.69 -0.46
N VAL A 51 21.12 7.59 -0.38
CA VAL A 51 22.38 7.43 -1.13
C VAL A 51 22.17 7.26 -2.63
N SER A 52 21.18 6.45 -3.03
CA SER A 52 20.98 6.11 -4.46
C SER A 52 20.19 7.18 -5.22
N GLY A 53 19.43 8.02 -4.52
CA GLY A 53 18.57 9.03 -5.10
C GLY A 53 17.37 8.46 -5.88
N LEU A 54 16.72 9.34 -6.65
CA LEU A 54 15.50 9.02 -7.40
C LEU A 54 15.78 8.59 -8.84
N ALA A 55 15.08 7.56 -9.29
CA ALA A 55 15.14 7.11 -10.68
C ALA A 55 14.59 8.19 -11.64
N PRO A 56 15.01 8.20 -12.93
CA PRO A 56 14.57 9.21 -13.89
C PRO A 56 13.04 9.32 -14.05
N TYR A 57 12.33 8.19 -14.00
CA TYR A 57 10.88 8.17 -14.11
C TYR A 57 10.19 8.72 -12.86
N GLU A 58 10.79 8.55 -11.68
CA GLU A 58 10.27 9.05 -10.40
C GLU A 58 10.40 10.56 -10.34
N ARG A 59 11.54 11.11 -10.79
CA ARG A 59 11.75 12.56 -10.97
C ARG A 59 10.69 13.17 -11.89
N ARG A 60 10.42 12.54 -13.05
CA ARG A 60 9.37 13.00 -13.96
C ARG A 60 7.97 12.93 -13.36
N VAL A 61 7.69 11.94 -12.52
CA VAL A 61 6.41 11.85 -11.80
C VAL A 61 6.30 12.98 -10.78
N ILE A 62 7.35 13.29 -10.02
CA ILE A 62 7.37 14.43 -9.08
C ILE A 62 7.11 15.76 -9.81
N GLU A 63 7.73 15.98 -10.97
CA GLU A 63 7.47 17.18 -11.78
C GLU A 63 5.98 17.31 -12.17
N LEU A 64 5.35 16.19 -12.55
CA LEU A 64 3.93 16.19 -12.89
C LEU A 64 3.04 16.45 -11.66
N LEU A 65 3.42 15.92 -10.50
CA LEU A 65 2.70 16.13 -9.24
C LEU A 65 2.84 17.57 -8.73
N ARG A 66 4.02 18.20 -8.88
CA ARG A 66 4.23 19.63 -8.54
C ARG A 66 3.35 20.56 -9.38
N ASN A 67 3.05 20.16 -10.61
CA ASN A 67 2.17 20.88 -11.54
C ASN A 67 0.69 20.47 -11.42
N SER A 68 0.29 19.74 -10.37
CA SER A 68 -1.08 19.25 -10.14
C SER A 68 -1.64 18.39 -11.28
N LYS A 69 -0.79 17.66 -12.02
CA LYS A 69 -1.18 16.78 -13.14
C LYS A 69 -1.29 15.31 -12.71
N ASP A 70 -2.06 15.03 -11.65
CA ASP A 70 -2.15 13.69 -11.01
C ASP A 70 -2.56 12.57 -11.96
N LYS A 71 -3.55 12.82 -12.82
CA LYS A 71 -4.02 11.83 -13.81
C LYS A 71 -2.90 11.42 -14.77
N ARG A 72 -2.05 12.39 -15.18
CA ARG A 72 -0.92 12.14 -16.07
C ARG A 72 0.23 11.45 -15.33
N ALA A 73 0.49 11.83 -14.09
CA ALA A 73 1.46 11.17 -13.21
C ALA A 73 1.11 9.67 -13.03
N ARG A 74 -0.16 9.36 -12.71
CA ARG A 74 -0.65 7.97 -12.56
C ARG A 74 -0.59 7.18 -13.87
N LYS A 75 -0.88 7.81 -15.02
CA LYS A 75 -0.73 7.17 -16.34
C LYS A 75 0.74 6.84 -16.66
N LEU A 76 1.66 7.77 -16.38
CA LEU A 76 3.09 7.56 -16.60
C LEU A 76 3.63 6.46 -15.69
N ALA A 77 3.29 6.50 -14.39
CA ALA A 77 3.68 5.48 -13.43
C ALA A 77 3.12 4.10 -13.80
N LYS A 78 1.87 4.01 -14.26
CA LYS A 78 1.28 2.75 -14.76
C LYS A 78 2.03 2.22 -15.99
N LYS A 79 2.41 3.08 -16.94
CA LYS A 79 3.21 2.66 -18.11
C LYS A 79 4.58 2.12 -17.72
N ARG A 80 5.18 2.59 -16.62
CA ARG A 80 6.49 2.12 -16.13
C ARG A 80 6.42 0.90 -15.21
N LEU A 81 5.40 0.81 -14.33
CA LEU A 81 5.27 -0.24 -13.31
C LEU A 81 4.27 -1.36 -13.67
N GLY A 82 3.52 -1.18 -14.76
CA GLY A 82 2.56 -2.14 -15.31
C GLY A 82 1.13 -1.97 -14.80
N THR A 83 0.90 -2.16 -13.49
CA THR A 83 -0.45 -2.18 -12.92
C THR A 83 -0.84 -0.87 -12.25
N PHE A 84 -2.15 -0.59 -12.18
CA PHE A 84 -2.65 0.64 -11.54
C PHE A 84 -2.41 0.65 -10.03
N GLY A 85 -2.53 -0.49 -9.35
CA GLY A 85 -2.26 -0.58 -7.90
C GLY A 85 -0.82 -0.20 -7.55
N ARG A 86 0.16 -0.69 -8.33
CA ARG A 86 1.58 -0.31 -8.16
C ARG A 86 1.82 1.17 -8.48
N ALA A 87 1.21 1.66 -9.56
CA ALA A 87 1.31 3.07 -9.93
C ALA A 87 0.75 4.00 -8.86
N LYS A 88 -0.40 3.65 -8.27
CA LYS A 88 -1.02 4.38 -7.17
C LYS A 88 -0.09 4.41 -5.96
N ALA A 89 0.36 3.25 -5.49
CA ALA A 89 1.27 3.16 -4.35
C ALA A 89 2.55 3.99 -4.56
N LYS A 90 3.13 3.97 -5.77
CA LYS A 90 4.33 4.75 -6.07
C LYS A 90 4.07 6.26 -6.13
N VAL A 91 2.94 6.68 -6.69
CA VAL A 91 2.56 8.10 -6.71
C VAL A 91 2.34 8.62 -5.29
N ASP A 92 1.66 7.84 -4.45
CA ASP A 92 1.40 8.20 -3.07
C ASP A 92 2.72 8.29 -2.26
N GLU A 93 3.71 7.41 -2.51
CA GLU A 93 5.08 7.52 -1.96
C GLU A 93 5.76 8.84 -2.39
N LEU A 94 5.71 9.18 -3.68
CA LEU A 94 6.35 10.40 -4.22
C LEU A 94 5.67 11.69 -3.74
N GLN A 95 4.36 11.66 -3.47
CA GLN A 95 3.68 12.77 -2.80
C GLN A 95 4.22 13.00 -1.38
N GLY A 96 4.53 11.92 -0.66
CA GLY A 96 5.21 11.98 0.64
C GLY A 96 6.57 12.67 0.57
N VAL A 97 7.40 12.31 -0.41
CA VAL A 97 8.71 12.96 -0.65
C VAL A 97 8.57 14.46 -0.91
N ILE A 98 7.55 14.88 -1.67
CA ILE A 98 7.28 16.31 -1.92
C ILE A 98 6.88 17.02 -0.62
N ALA A 99 6.04 16.41 0.20
CA ALA A 99 5.61 16.98 1.47
C ALA A 99 6.78 17.14 2.45
N GLU A 100 7.66 16.15 2.53
CA GLU A 100 8.89 16.21 3.34
C GLU A 100 9.86 17.29 2.83
N SER A 101 10.07 17.36 1.51
CA SER A 101 10.90 18.41 0.89
C SER A 101 10.38 19.82 1.20
N ARG A 102 9.05 20.00 1.24
CA ARG A 102 8.44 21.28 1.62
C ARG A 102 8.65 21.61 3.09
N ARG A 103 8.58 20.62 3.98
CA ARG A 103 8.82 20.82 5.42
C ARG A 103 10.27 21.16 5.73
N ALA A 104 11.23 20.57 5.02
CA ALA A 104 12.65 20.83 5.24
C ALA A 104 13.13 22.17 4.65
N GLY A 105 12.38 22.73 3.69
CA GLY A 105 12.69 24.02 3.07
C GLY A 105 12.04 25.24 3.75
N HIS A 106 11.29 25.02 4.83
CA HIS A 106 10.76 26.03 5.74
C HIS A 106 11.51 25.92 7.08
#